data_AF-Q5HQI0-F1
#
_entry.id   AF-Q5HQI0-F1
#
_cell.length_a   1.000
_cell.length_b   1.000
_cell.length_c   1.000
_cell.angle_alpha   90.00
_cell.angle_beta   90.00
_cell.angle_gamma   90.00
#
_symmetry.space_group_name_H-M   'P 1'
#
loop_
_entity.id
_entity.type
_entity.pdbx_description
1 polymer ?
#
loop_
_entity_poly.entity_id
_entity_poly.type
_entity_poly.pdbx_seq_one_letter_code
_entity_poly.pdbx_strand_id
1 'polypeptide(L)'
;MSINSYLISSLFTPVLSIIIWLFYSNHFINLINILFYTSFIIFIIAFLILLIQEGIFDATSFGFRRLKYQLSSTKRKRMMKNDHFFNPQKVKKESYIISPWVVPTLIINLTYIIVSIGVSLLI
;
A
#
# COMPACT_ATOMS: atom_id res chain seq x y z
N MET A 1 -1.89 17.15 5.59
CA MET A 1 -0.83 16.72 4.65
C MET A 1 -0.05 17.94 4.19
N SER A 2 1.28 17.86 4.13
CA SER A 2 2.08 19.00 3.65
C SER A 2 2.14 19.01 2.11
N ILE A 3 2.00 20.18 1.48
CA ILE A 3 2.20 20.36 0.03
C ILE A 3 3.55 19.79 -0.42
N ASN A 4 4.57 19.92 0.43
CA ASN A 4 5.93 19.46 0.16
C ASN A 4 5.99 17.95 -0.10
N SER A 5 5.16 17.16 0.60
CA SER A 5 5.11 15.71 0.41
C SER A 5 4.59 15.33 -0.98
N TYR A 6 3.58 16.03 -1.50
CA TYR A 6 3.08 15.81 -2.85
C TYR A 6 4.10 16.21 -3.91
N LEU A 7 4.78 17.34 -3.72
CA LEU A 7 5.82 17.81 -4.64
C LEU A 7 6.99 16.83 -4.73
N ILE A 8 7.51 16.37 -3.58
CA ILE A 8 8.61 15.41 -3.54
C ILE A 8 8.21 14.10 -4.23
N SER A 9 7.04 13.54 -3.88
CA SER A 9 6.55 12.30 -4.48
C SER A 9 6.31 12.43 -5.99
N SER A 10 5.89 13.61 -6.46
CA SER A 10 5.67 13.86 -7.89
C SER A 10 6.96 13.99 -8.68
N LEU A 11 8.02 14.54 -8.11
CA LEU A 11 9.28 14.69 -8.83
C LEU A 11 10.15 13.43 -8.74
N PHE A 12 10.03 12.65 -7.66
CA PHE A 12 10.87 11.48 -7.44
C PHE A 12 10.75 10.41 -8.53
N THR A 13 9.53 9.97 -8.83
CA THR A 13 9.27 8.93 -9.84
C THR A 13 9.77 9.29 -11.24
N PRO A 14 9.41 10.46 -11.84
CA PRO A 14 9.87 10.80 -13.18
C PRO A 14 11.38 11.03 -13.25
N VAL A 15 12.00 11.62 -12.22
CA VAL A 15 13.46 11.79 -12.19
C VAL A 15 14.16 10.43 -12.20
N LEU A 16 13.69 9.49 -11.38
CA LEU A 16 14.24 8.15 -11.32
C LEU A 16 14.06 7.40 -12.66
N SER A 17 12.89 7.54 -13.29
CA SER A 17 12.64 6.94 -14.61
C SER A 17 13.51 7.55 -15.72
N ILE A 18 13.76 8.86 -15.70
CA ILE A 18 14.69 9.52 -16.64
C ILE A 18 16.12 9.00 -16.44
N ILE A 19 16.57 8.88 -15.18
CA ILE A 19 17.90 8.34 -14.88
C ILE A 19 18.04 6.92 -15.44
N ILE A 20 17.06 6.04 -15.23
CA ILE A 20 17.07 4.67 -15.77
C ILE A 20 17.07 4.69 -17.31
N TRP A 21 16.28 5.57 -17.91
CA TRP A 21 16.17 5.68 -19.36
C TRP A 21 17.50 6.07 -20.03
N LEU A 22 18.31 6.93 -19.41
CA LEU A 22 19.64 7.31 -19.92
C LEU A 22 20.60 6.12 -20.09
N PHE A 23 20.38 5.02 -19.37
CA PHE A 23 21.19 3.79 -19.46
C PHE A 23 20.57 2.72 -20.37
N TYR A 24 19.41 2.97 -20.98
CA TYR A 24 18.73 2.05 -21.89
C TYR A 24 18.69 2.62 -23.33
N SER A 25 18.02 1.93 -24.24
CA SER A 25 17.79 2.46 -25.58
C SER A 25 16.88 3.70 -25.50
N ASN A 26 17.41 4.84 -25.95
CA ASN A 26 16.81 6.19 -25.86
C ASN A 26 15.58 6.41 -26.77
N HIS A 27 14.80 5.37 -27.06
CA HIS A 27 13.52 5.52 -27.72
C HIS A 27 12.46 6.02 -26.74
N PHE A 28 11.54 6.84 -27.26
CA PHE A 28 10.44 7.41 -26.46
C PHE A 28 9.53 6.31 -25.86
N ILE A 29 9.26 5.25 -26.61
CA ILE A 29 8.47 4.10 -26.12
C ILE A 29 9.10 3.47 -24.87
N ASN A 30 10.43 3.43 -24.81
CA ASN A 30 11.14 2.87 -23.66
C ASN A 30 11.05 3.78 -22.44
N LEU A 31 11.01 5.10 -22.62
CA LEU A 31 10.80 6.04 -21.53
C LEU A 31 9.42 5.83 -20.89
N ILE A 32 8.37 5.66 -21.71
CA ILE A 32 7.00 5.39 -21.21
C ILE A 32 6.95 4.05 -20.47
N ASN A 33 7.56 3.00 -21.03
CA ASN A 33 7.63 1.68 -20.38
C ASN A 33 8.38 1.74 -19.05
N ILE A 34 9.53 2.40 -19.00
CA ILE A 34 10.32 2.57 -17.78
C ILE A 34 9.52 3.37 -16.74
N LEU A 35 8.83 4.44 -17.14
CA LEU A 35 7.97 5.23 -16.25
C LEU A 35 6.84 4.38 -15.67
N PHE A 36 6.19 3.56 -16.50
CA PHE A 36 5.16 2.61 -16.07
C PHE A 36 5.70 1.62 -15.03
N TYR A 37 6.79 0.90 -15.35
CA TYR A 37 7.34 -0.10 -14.44
C TYR A 37 7.82 0.51 -13.12
N THR A 38 8.49 1.66 -13.19
CA THR A 38 8.97 2.39 -12.01
C THR A 38 7.80 2.80 -11.11
N SER A 39 6.78 3.43 -11.70
CA SER A 39 5.58 3.86 -10.97
C SER A 39 4.84 2.68 -10.35
N PHE A 40 4.74 1.57 -11.08
CA PHE A 40 4.07 0.36 -10.62
C PHE A 40 4.79 -0.28 -9.42
N ILE A 41 6.12 -0.39 -9.47
CA ILE A 41 6.91 -0.91 -8.35
C ILE A 41 6.78 -0.02 -7.12
N ILE A 42 6.92 1.30 -7.28
CA ILE A 42 6.78 2.26 -6.18
C ILE A 42 5.36 2.20 -5.59
N PHE A 43 4.33 2.08 -6.44
CA PHE A 43 2.94 1.93 -6.00
C PHE A 43 2.75 0.68 -5.14
N ILE A 44 3.26 -0.49 -5.58
CA ILE A 44 3.17 -1.74 -4.80
C ILE A 44 3.85 -1.58 -3.44
N ILE A 45 5.07 -1.02 -3.41
CA ILE A 45 5.82 -0.83 -2.17
C ILE A 45 5.07 0.13 -1.23
N ALA A 46 4.61 1.28 -1.73
CA ALA A 46 3.86 2.24 -0.94
C ALA A 46 2.53 1.65 -0.43
N PHE A 47 1.89 0.78 -1.22
CA PHE A 47 0.66 0.10 -0.83
C PHE A 47 0.91 -0.90 0.30
N LEU A 48 1.97 -1.70 0.20
CA LEU A 48 2.39 -2.60 1.28
C LEU A 48 2.70 -1.83 2.56
N ILE A 49 3.40 -0.70 2.46
CA ILE A 49 3.68 0.17 3.60
C ILE A 49 2.38 0.70 4.22
N LEU A 50 1.42 1.13 3.39
CA LEU A 50 0.10 1.57 3.86
C LEU A 50 -0.62 0.44 4.61
N LEU A 51 -0.68 -0.78 4.05
CA LEU A 51 -1.33 -1.92 4.71
C LEU A 51 -0.73 -2.24 6.09
N ILE A 52 0.60 -2.10 6.22
CA ILE A 52 1.32 -2.31 7.48
C ILE A 52 1.04 -1.16 8.45
N GLN A 53 1.07 0.10 7.98
CA GLN A 53 0.89 1.29 8.81
C GLN A 53 -0.54 1.47 9.31
N GLU A 54 -1.54 1.25 8.45
CA GLU A 54 -2.96 1.24 8.83
C GLU A 54 -3.31 0.08 9.77
N GLY A 55 -2.41 -0.90 9.90
CA GLY A 55 -2.62 -2.07 10.73
C GLY A 55 -3.84 -2.88 10.28
N ILE A 56 -4.17 -2.83 8.99
CA ILE A 56 -5.25 -3.64 8.40
C ILE A 56 -5.04 -5.10 8.78
N PHE A 57 -3.79 -5.60 8.72
CA PHE A 57 -3.50 -6.96 9.14
C PHE A 57 -3.80 -7.25 10.62
N ASP A 58 -3.59 -6.29 11.53
CA ASP A 58 -3.92 -6.44 12.96
C ASP A 58 -5.44 -6.39 13.18
N ALA A 59 -6.16 -5.46 12.54
CA ALA A 59 -7.61 -5.35 12.61
C ALA A 59 -8.33 -6.56 11.98
N THR A 60 -7.86 -7.00 10.82
CA THR A 60 -8.36 -8.20 10.13
C THR A 60 -8.05 -9.47 10.92
N SER A 61 -6.84 -9.62 11.50
CA SER A 61 -6.52 -10.75 12.39
C SER A 61 -7.43 -10.78 13.61
N PHE A 62 -7.70 -9.62 14.23
CA PHE A 62 -8.66 -9.51 15.32
C PHE A 62 -10.07 -9.93 14.89
N GLY A 63 -10.56 -9.45 13.75
CA GLY A 63 -11.85 -9.82 13.19
C GLY A 63 -11.98 -11.33 12.95
N PHE A 64 -10.98 -11.95 12.32
CA PHE A 64 -10.96 -13.40 12.10
C PHE A 64 -10.94 -14.20 13.39
N ARG A 65 -10.20 -13.77 14.41
CA ARG A 65 -10.18 -14.43 15.73
C ARG A 65 -11.55 -14.36 16.39
N ARG A 66 -12.20 -13.20 16.36
CA ARG A 66 -13.55 -13.00 16.90
C ARG A 66 -14.59 -13.85 16.16
N LEU A 67 -14.53 -13.89 14.83
CA LEU A 67 -15.40 -14.74 14.00
C LEU A 67 -15.19 -16.22 14.34
N LYS A 68 -13.94 -16.68 14.40
CA LYS A 68 -13.61 -18.07 14.76
C LYS A 68 -14.11 -18.43 16.16
N TYR A 69 -13.99 -17.52 17.13
CA TYR A 69 -14.53 -17.71 18.48
C TYR A 69 -16.06 -17.80 18.44
N GLN A 70 -16.75 -16.92 17.71
CA GLN A 70 -18.21 -16.94 17.58
C GLN A 70 -18.73 -18.21 16.89
N LEU A 71 -18.00 -18.74 15.91
CA LEU A 71 -18.36 -19.98 15.20
C LEU A 71 -17.97 -21.27 15.96
N SER A 72 -17.22 -21.16 17.05
CA SER A 72 -16.82 -22.31 17.86
C SER A 72 -17.98 -22.88 18.69
N SER A 73 -17.96 -24.20 18.95
CA SER A 73 -18.97 -24.87 19.78
C SER A 73 -18.97 -24.33 21.22
N THR A 74 -20.11 -24.46 21.91
CA THR A 74 -20.29 -24.02 23.30
C THR A 74 -19.25 -24.62 24.26
N LYS A 75 -18.85 -25.89 24.06
CA LYS A 75 -17.78 -26.54 24.86
C LYS A 75 -16.42 -25.87 24.63
N ARG A 76 -16.11 -25.52 23.37
CA ARG A 76 -14.84 -24.91 22.97
C ARG A 76 -14.76 -23.43 23.40
N LYS A 77 -15.87 -22.69 23.33
CA LYS A 77 -15.98 -21.32 23.85
C LYS A 77 -15.71 -21.25 25.35
N ARG A 78 -16.23 -22.19 26.14
CA ARG A 78 -15.97 -22.25 27.60
C ARG A 78 -14.48 -22.43 27.92
N MET A 79 -13.78 -23.27 27.16
CA MET A 79 -12.34 -23.48 27.33
C MET A 79 -11.50 -22.27 26.88
N MET A 80 -11.93 -21.55 25.85
CA MET A 80 -11.22 -20.39 25.28
C MET A 80 -11.61 -19.04 25.93
N LYS A 81 -12.58 -19.03 26.85
CA LYS A 81 -13.17 -17.80 27.40
C LYS A 81 -12.14 -16.89 28.09
N ASN A 82 -11.20 -17.52 28.80
CA ASN A 82 -10.15 -16.84 29.55
C ASN A 82 -8.84 -16.69 28.76
N ASP A 83 -8.81 -17.19 27.52
CA ASP A 83 -7.62 -17.10 26.68
C ASP A 83 -7.63 -15.78 25.90
N HIS A 84 -6.72 -14.87 26.29
CA HIS A 84 -6.57 -13.56 25.68
C HIS A 84 -6.21 -13.60 24.18
N PHE A 85 -5.65 -14.70 23.68
CA PHE A 85 -5.30 -14.87 22.28
C PHE A 85 -6.52 -15.26 21.42
N PHE A 86 -7.39 -16.13 21.94
CA PHE A 86 -8.57 -16.65 21.24
C PHE A 86 -9.85 -15.84 21.47
N ASN A 87 -9.95 -15.10 22.58
CA ASN A 87 -11.07 -14.19 22.88
C ASN A 87 -10.55 -12.77 23.18
N PRO A 88 -9.98 -12.08 22.18
CA PRO A 88 -9.47 -10.72 22.38
C PRO A 88 -10.63 -9.75 22.63
N GLN A 89 -10.68 -9.14 23.82
CA GLN A 89 -11.74 -8.19 24.21
C GLN A 89 -11.45 -6.74 23.80
N LYS A 90 -10.20 -6.43 23.46
CA LYS A 90 -9.76 -5.10 23.03
C LYS A 90 -8.96 -5.20 21.74
N VAL A 91 -9.08 -4.16 20.91
CA VAL A 91 -8.25 -3.99 19.71
C VAL A 91 -6.81 -3.72 20.16
N LYS A 92 -5.84 -4.29 19.44
CA LYS A 92 -4.42 -4.33 19.85
C LYS A 92 -3.73 -2.95 19.88
N LYS A 93 -4.24 -1.97 19.12
CA LYS A 93 -3.84 -0.56 19.12
C LYS A 93 -5.06 0.33 18.84
N GLU A 94 -5.15 1.48 19.50
CA GLU A 94 -6.29 2.42 19.40
C GLU A 94 -6.14 3.43 18.24
N SER A 95 -4.92 3.72 17.81
CA SER A 95 -4.66 4.63 16.69
C SER A 95 -3.49 4.14 15.84
N TYR A 96 -3.70 4.11 14.52
CA TYR A 96 -2.65 3.86 13.53
C TYR A 96 -2.25 5.20 12.91
N ILE A 97 -0.97 5.55 13.02
CA ILE A 97 -0.43 6.79 12.46
C ILE A 97 0.17 6.46 11.10
N ILE A 98 -0.54 6.86 10.04
CA ILE A 98 -0.03 6.75 8.67
C ILE A 98 0.95 7.89 8.43
N SER A 99 2.11 7.57 7.86
CA SER A 99 3.09 8.58 7.50
C SER A 99 2.53 9.50 6.40
N PRO A 100 2.64 10.84 6.55
CA PRO A 100 1.98 11.79 5.64
C PRO A 100 2.38 11.71 4.16
N TRP A 101 3.49 11.02 3.85
CA TRP A 101 4.03 10.86 2.50
C TRP A 101 3.51 9.62 1.76
N VAL A 102 2.96 8.63 2.48
CA VAL A 102 2.56 7.33 1.88
C VAL A 102 1.37 7.50 0.94
N VAL A 103 0.32 8.19 1.40
CA VAL A 103 -0.89 8.43 0.61
C VAL A 103 -0.62 9.33 -0.62
N PRO A 104 0.12 10.46 -0.52
CA PRO A 104 0.54 11.22 -1.69
C PRO A 104 1.30 10.37 -2.72
N THR A 105 2.26 9.57 -2.28
CA THR A 105 3.03 8.67 -3.16
C THR A 105 2.11 7.68 -3.89
N LEU A 106 1.12 7.10 -3.21
CA LEU A 106 0.16 6.20 -3.85
C LEU A 106 -0.68 6.88 -4.93
N ILE A 107 -1.28 8.03 -4.60
CA ILE A 107 -2.14 8.76 -5.52
C ILE A 107 -1.36 9.14 -6.78
N ILE A 108 -0.16 9.70 -6.60
CA ILE A 108 0.66 10.18 -7.71
C ILE A 108 1.14 9.03 -8.60
N ASN A 109 1.64 7.93 -8.01
CA ASN A 109 2.10 6.79 -8.81
C ASN A 109 0.93 6.09 -9.53
N LEU A 110 -0.27 6.07 -8.93
CA LEU A 110 -1.47 5.61 -9.63
C LEU A 110 -1.80 6.49 -10.84
N THR A 111 -1.69 7.82 -10.71
CA THR A 111 -1.85 8.74 -11.83
C THR A 111 -0.83 8.47 -12.93
N TYR A 112 0.45 8.26 -12.59
CA TYR A 112 1.46 7.93 -13.58
C TYR A 112 1.19 6.60 -14.30
N ILE A 113 0.72 5.57 -13.60
CA ILE A 113 0.33 4.30 -14.22
C ILE A 113 -0.78 4.53 -15.27
N ILE A 114 -1.84 5.25 -14.90
CA ILE A 114 -2.98 5.52 -15.80
C ILE A 114 -2.52 6.34 -17.01
N VAL A 115 -1.73 7.39 -16.79
CA VAL A 115 -1.21 8.23 -17.86
C VAL A 115 -0.29 7.44 -18.80
N SER A 116 0.61 6.62 -18.27
CA SER A 116 1.51 5.79 -19.09
C SER A 116 0.74 4.78 -19.95
N ILE A 117 -0.32 4.17 -19.42
CA ILE A 117 -1.20 3.30 -20.22
C ILE A 117 -1.89 4.12 -21.32
N GLY A 118 -2.47 5.27 -20.97
CA GLY A 118 -3.15 6.13 -21.93
C GLY A 118 -2.23 6.59 -23.07
N VAL A 119 -1.02 7.03 -22.75
CA VAL A 119 0.00 7.43 -23.74
C VAL A 119 0.43 6.23 -24.58
N SER A 120 0.65 5.07 -23.98
CA SER A 120 1.06 3.86 -24.71
C SER A 120 -0.01 3.34 -25.68
N LEU A 121 -1.29 3.64 -25.46
CA LEU A 121 -2.37 3.27 -26.39
C LEU A 121 -2.50 4.23 -27.58
N LEU A 122 -1.91 5.43 -27.48
CA LEU A 122 -1.96 6.47 -28.51
C LEU A 122 -0.75 6.42 -29.47
N ILE A 123 0.27 5.64 -29.14
CA ILE A 123 1.52 5.47 -29.89
C ILE A 123 1.52 4.08 -30.52
#